data_AF-A0A920YGM5-F1
#
_entry.id   AF-A0A920YGM5-F1
#
_cell.length_a   1.000
_cell.length_b   1.000
_cell.length_c   1.000
_cell.angle_alpha   90.00
_cell.angle_beta   90.00
_cell.angle_gamma   90.00
#
_symmetry.space_group_name_H-M   'P 1'
#
loop_
_entity.id
_entity.type
_entity.pdbx_description
1 polymer ?
#
loop_
_entity_poly.entity_id
_entity_poly.type
_entity_poly.pdbx_seq_one_letter_code
_entity_poly.pdbx_strand_id
1 'polypeptide(L)'
;MDDRAITRIIEILETDPDFYVPVKKLWLMLQGEGLALDLDLETFHAQLEADDRFEFTEGVDHTEGFEDDPEFAAEMEREMEALGFYSGPRVKLVSREMTAEDVFAAMTRSLRRMNEALQGAWETRPEGDQETEDMLLDILAAGQKLEREVQELIEQQREKGEE
;
A
#
# COMPACT_ATOMS: atom_id res chain seq x y z
N MET A 1 -22.13 6.63 -8.11
CA MET A 1 -21.71 6.85 -6.70
C MET A 1 -22.34 8.16 -6.27
N ASP A 2 -22.77 8.30 -5.02
CA ASP A 2 -23.34 9.59 -4.60
C ASP A 2 -22.24 10.67 -4.44
N ASP A 3 -22.65 11.94 -4.54
CA ASP A 3 -21.73 13.08 -4.49
C ASP A 3 -20.97 13.18 -3.15
N ARG A 4 -21.54 12.64 -2.07
CA ARG A 4 -20.94 12.68 -0.74
C ARG A 4 -19.77 11.71 -0.65
N ALA A 5 -19.93 10.49 -1.15
CA ALA A 5 -18.87 9.50 -1.24
C ALA A 5 -17.75 9.98 -2.17
N ILE A 6 -18.08 10.56 -3.32
CA ILE A 6 -17.10 11.13 -4.24
C ILE A 6 -16.32 12.28 -3.61
N THR A 7 -16.99 13.23 -2.95
CA THR A 7 -16.33 14.34 -2.25
C THR A 7 -15.39 13.79 -1.18
N ARG A 8 -15.83 12.76 -0.45
CA ARG A 8 -15.01 12.14 0.58
C ARG A 8 -13.77 11.44 0.01
N ILE A 9 -13.89 10.76 -1.13
CA ILE A 9 -12.74 10.16 -1.81
C ILE A 9 -11.72 11.24 -2.20
N ILE A 10 -12.19 12.37 -2.73
CA ILE A 10 -11.31 13.49 -3.09
C ILE A 10 -10.57 13.99 -1.85
N GLU A 11 -11.26 14.25 -0.74
CA GLU A 11 -10.63 14.68 0.51
C GLU A 11 -9.57 13.67 1.01
N ILE A 12 -9.84 12.37 0.90
CA ILE A 12 -8.89 11.33 1.26
C ILE A 12 -7.67 11.41 0.34
N LEU A 13 -7.86 11.45 -0.98
CA LEU A 13 -6.75 11.46 -1.94
C LEU A 13 -5.95 12.77 -1.97
N GLU A 14 -6.55 13.89 -1.52
CA GLU A 14 -5.84 15.16 -1.34
C GLU A 14 -4.91 15.12 -0.12
N THR A 15 -5.26 14.37 0.92
CA THR A 15 -4.56 14.36 2.20
C THR A 15 -3.77 13.09 2.48
N ASP A 16 -4.03 12.00 1.77
CA ASP A 16 -3.32 10.74 1.96
C ASP A 16 -1.84 10.94 1.60
N PRO A 17 -0.93 10.51 2.48
CA PRO A 17 0.50 10.63 2.20
C PRO A 17 0.91 9.84 0.96
N ASP A 18 0.23 8.73 0.65
CA ASP A 18 0.52 7.92 -0.52
C ASP A 18 -0.27 8.44 -1.74
N PHE A 19 0.44 8.63 -2.86
CA PHE A 19 -0.13 9.27 -4.04
C PHE A 19 -1.16 8.40 -4.75
N TYR A 20 -0.83 7.11 -4.85
CA TYR A 20 -1.71 6.07 -5.36
C TYR A 20 -2.22 5.26 -4.17
N VAL A 21 -3.51 5.35 -3.90
CA VAL A 21 -4.17 4.66 -2.79
C VAL A 21 -4.88 3.42 -3.33
N PRO A 22 -4.79 2.26 -2.65
CA PRO A 22 -5.53 1.07 -3.06
C PRO A 22 -7.05 1.31 -3.09
N VAL A 23 -7.71 0.92 -4.17
CA VAL A 23 -9.17 1.10 -4.34
C VAL A 23 -9.93 0.37 -3.25
N LYS A 24 -9.50 -0.85 -2.89
CA LYS A 24 -10.09 -1.64 -1.79
C LYS A 24 -9.99 -0.93 -0.44
N LYS A 25 -8.87 -0.27 -0.16
CA LYS A 25 -8.70 0.54 1.07
C LYS A 25 -9.70 1.70 1.12
N LEU A 26 -9.85 2.45 0.02
CA LEU A 26 -10.83 3.55 -0.06
C LEU A 26 -12.26 3.08 0.16
N TRP A 27 -12.63 1.97 -0.48
CA TRP A 27 -13.95 1.36 -0.34
C TRP A 27 -14.24 0.98 1.12
N LEU A 28 -13.32 0.28 1.78
CA LEU A 28 -13.45 -0.11 3.19
C LEU A 28 -13.55 1.12 4.12
N MET A 29 -12.75 2.16 3.87
CA MET A 29 -12.82 3.41 4.64
C MET A 29 -14.18 4.08 4.53
N LEU A 30 -14.73 4.19 3.31
CA LEU A 30 -16.05 4.77 3.10
C LEU A 30 -17.15 3.94 3.75
N GLN A 31 -17.09 2.61 3.64
CA GLN A 31 -18.06 1.74 4.32
C GLN A 31 -18.01 1.91 5.83
N GLY A 32 -16.80 2.02 6.42
CA GLY A 32 -16.61 2.34 7.84
C GLY A 32 -17.20 3.69 8.25
N GLU A 33 -17.25 4.67 7.34
CA GLU A 33 -17.89 5.97 7.53
C GLU A 33 -19.40 5.99 7.21
N GLY A 34 -19.96 4.83 6.84
CA GLY A 34 -21.38 4.70 6.47
C GLY A 34 -21.70 5.24 5.07
N LEU A 35 -20.72 5.31 4.19
CA LEU A 35 -20.82 5.72 2.78
C LEU A 35 -20.66 4.51 1.86
N ALA A 36 -21.21 4.59 0.64
CA ALA A 36 -21.10 3.53 -0.38
C ALA A 36 -21.50 2.12 0.12
N LEU A 37 -22.42 2.04 1.09
CA LEU A 37 -22.84 0.78 1.73
C LEU A 37 -23.59 -0.17 0.77
N ASP A 38 -24.14 0.37 -0.29
CA ASP A 38 -24.88 -0.35 -1.34
C ASP A 38 -24.00 -0.81 -2.51
N LEU A 39 -22.71 -0.46 -2.49
CA LEU A 39 -21.75 -0.82 -3.53
C LEU A 39 -20.84 -1.95 -3.08
N ASP A 40 -20.76 -3.00 -3.87
CA ASP A 40 -19.65 -3.95 -3.81
C ASP A 40 -18.37 -3.33 -4.39
N LEU A 41 -17.23 -3.98 -4.16
CA LEU A 41 -15.92 -3.46 -4.58
C LEU A 41 -15.79 -3.30 -6.10
N GLU A 42 -16.36 -4.23 -6.88
CA GLU A 42 -16.30 -4.19 -8.35
C GLU A 42 -17.10 -3.01 -8.89
N THR A 43 -18.33 -2.82 -8.40
CA THR A 43 -19.19 -1.69 -8.76
C THR A 43 -18.58 -0.37 -8.29
N PHE A 44 -17.99 -0.35 -7.09
CA PHE A 44 -17.27 0.81 -6.57
C PHE A 44 -16.13 1.20 -7.51
N HIS A 45 -15.29 0.24 -7.90
CA HIS A 45 -14.19 0.45 -8.83
C HIS A 45 -14.67 0.96 -10.19
N ALA A 46 -15.65 0.31 -10.81
CA ALA A 46 -16.17 0.70 -12.12
C ALA A 46 -16.76 2.12 -12.12
N GLN A 47 -17.41 2.54 -11.03
CA GLN A 47 -17.94 3.91 -10.92
C GLN A 47 -16.84 4.95 -10.74
N LEU A 48 -15.74 4.58 -10.11
CA LEU A 48 -14.55 5.39 -9.90
C LEU A 48 -13.73 5.54 -11.20
N GLU A 49 -13.61 4.45 -11.96
CA GLU A 49 -12.95 4.42 -13.27
C GLU A 49 -13.70 5.25 -14.33
N ALA A 50 -15.02 5.33 -14.22
CA ALA A 50 -15.85 6.15 -15.11
C ALA A 50 -15.78 7.67 -14.83
N ASP A 51 -15.07 8.10 -13.79
CA ASP A 51 -14.96 9.51 -13.39
C ASP A 51 -13.57 10.07 -13.71
N ASP A 52 -13.54 11.01 -14.65
CA ASP A 52 -12.32 11.61 -15.23
C ASP A 52 -11.42 12.34 -14.22
N ARG A 53 -11.85 12.53 -12.97
CA ARG A 53 -11.01 13.10 -11.90
C ARG A 53 -10.01 12.11 -11.34
N PHE A 54 -10.18 10.83 -11.62
CA PHE A 54 -9.37 9.75 -11.07
C PHE A 54 -8.51 9.09 -12.14
N GLU A 55 -7.29 8.73 -11.78
CA GLU A 55 -6.36 8.00 -12.64
C GLU A 55 -5.93 6.71 -11.94
N PHE A 56 -5.91 5.61 -12.69
CA PHE A 56 -5.65 4.27 -12.17
C PHE A 56 -4.30 3.74 -12.61
N THR A 57 -3.72 2.89 -11.77
CA THR A 57 -2.60 2.03 -12.10
C THR A 57 -2.88 0.62 -11.60
N GLU A 58 -2.29 -0.36 -12.27
CA GLU A 58 -2.23 -1.72 -11.76
C GLU A 58 -1.51 -1.72 -10.41
N GLY A 59 -1.99 -2.53 -9.47
CA GLY A 59 -1.32 -2.79 -8.21
C GLY A 59 -0.70 -4.18 -8.18
N VAL A 60 -0.27 -4.58 -6.99
CA VAL A 60 0.33 -5.90 -6.77
C VAL A 60 -0.77 -6.87 -6.36
N ASP A 61 -0.69 -8.10 -6.84
CA ASP A 61 -1.46 -9.20 -6.29
C ASP A 61 -0.60 -9.92 -5.25
N HIS A 62 -0.95 -9.76 -3.97
CA HIS A 62 -0.23 -10.40 -2.89
C HIS A 62 -0.57 -11.89 -2.71
N THR A 63 -1.56 -12.40 -3.44
CA THR A 63 -1.95 -13.81 -3.42
C THR A 63 -1.33 -14.62 -4.55
N GLU A 64 -0.60 -13.97 -5.46
CA GLU A 64 0.11 -14.61 -6.57
C GLU A 64 1.08 -15.69 -6.04
N GLY A 65 0.97 -16.91 -6.58
CA GLY A 65 1.74 -18.08 -6.16
C GLY A 65 1.11 -18.92 -5.04
N PHE A 66 -0.05 -18.53 -4.52
CA PHE A 66 -0.85 -19.32 -3.58
C PHE A 66 -2.18 -19.78 -4.18
N GLU A 67 -2.32 -19.81 -5.51
CA GLU A 67 -3.60 -20.11 -6.17
C GLU A 67 -4.12 -21.53 -5.87
N ASP A 68 -3.20 -22.45 -5.55
CA ASP A 68 -3.51 -23.86 -5.24
C ASP A 68 -4.12 -24.06 -3.84
N ASP A 69 -4.04 -23.05 -2.96
CA ASP A 69 -4.64 -23.08 -1.61
C ASP A 69 -5.47 -21.79 -1.34
N PRO A 70 -6.75 -21.76 -1.74
CA PRO A 70 -7.60 -20.59 -1.59
C PRO A 70 -7.87 -20.18 -0.14
N GLU A 71 -7.85 -21.12 0.80
CA GLU A 71 -8.08 -20.81 2.22
C GLU A 71 -6.86 -20.09 2.79
N PHE A 72 -5.66 -20.60 2.48
CA PHE A 72 -4.40 -19.95 2.85
C PHE A 72 -4.23 -18.58 2.17
N ALA A 73 -4.52 -18.48 0.87
CA ALA A 73 -4.44 -17.21 0.14
C ALA A 73 -5.34 -16.14 0.76
N ALA A 74 -6.57 -16.51 1.15
CA ALA A 74 -7.50 -15.59 1.81
C ALA A 74 -7.07 -15.20 3.24
N GLU A 75 -6.40 -16.10 3.96
CA GLU A 75 -5.80 -15.78 5.27
C GLU A 75 -4.64 -14.81 5.13
N MET A 76 -3.71 -15.10 4.23
CA MET A 76 -2.57 -14.25 3.90
C MET A 76 -3.03 -12.85 3.47
N GLU A 77 -4.03 -12.76 2.58
CA GLU A 77 -4.59 -11.48 2.15
C GLU A 77 -5.07 -10.65 3.35
N ARG A 78 -5.83 -11.26 4.27
CA ARG A 78 -6.33 -10.56 5.47
C ARG A 78 -5.19 -10.08 6.38
N GLU A 79 -4.15 -10.89 6.57
CA GLU A 79 -2.98 -10.50 7.37
C GLU A 79 -2.22 -9.33 6.74
N MET A 80 -2.00 -9.38 5.43
CA MET A 80 -1.34 -8.31 4.69
C MET A 80 -2.15 -7.01 4.71
N GLU A 81 -3.47 -7.09 4.55
CA GLU A 81 -4.34 -5.93 4.64
C GLU A 81 -4.37 -5.30 6.04
N ALA A 82 -4.30 -6.12 7.10
CA ALA A 82 -4.18 -5.62 8.47
C ALA A 82 -2.87 -4.85 8.70
N LEU A 83 -1.83 -5.17 7.94
CA LEU A 83 -0.55 -4.45 7.92
C LEU A 83 -0.56 -3.26 6.93
N GLY A 84 -1.68 -3.01 6.24
CA GLY A 84 -1.86 -1.92 5.30
C GLY A 84 -1.44 -2.24 3.86
N PHE A 85 -1.13 -3.49 3.55
CA PHE A 85 -0.79 -3.96 2.20
C PHE A 85 -2.03 -4.53 1.51
N TYR A 86 -2.66 -3.69 0.69
CA TYR A 86 -3.85 -4.07 -0.09
C TYR A 86 -3.46 -4.41 -1.52
N SER A 87 -3.97 -5.55 -2.00
CA SER A 87 -3.88 -5.97 -3.39
C SER A 87 -4.78 -5.15 -4.32
N GLY A 88 -4.52 -5.25 -5.62
CA GLY A 88 -5.42 -4.77 -6.67
C GLY A 88 -5.19 -3.31 -7.09
N PRO A 89 -6.09 -2.75 -7.91
CA PRO A 89 -5.87 -1.47 -8.57
C PRO A 89 -5.71 -0.33 -7.56
N ARG A 90 -4.92 0.66 -7.96
CA ARG A 90 -4.66 1.85 -7.17
C ARG A 90 -5.09 3.09 -7.93
N VAL A 91 -5.55 4.09 -7.19
CA VAL A 91 -6.13 5.31 -7.74
C VAL A 91 -5.46 6.54 -7.15
N LYS A 92 -5.32 7.57 -7.98
CA LYS A 92 -4.93 8.92 -7.56
C LYS A 92 -5.90 9.95 -8.11
N LEU A 93 -5.79 11.19 -7.62
CA LEU A 93 -6.43 12.34 -8.27
C LEU A 93 -5.60 12.83 -9.46
N VAL A 94 -6.26 13.08 -10.58
CA VAL A 94 -5.65 13.70 -11.76
C VAL A 94 -5.12 15.10 -11.45
N SER A 95 -5.80 15.84 -10.57
CA SER A 95 -5.42 17.21 -10.18
C SER A 95 -4.19 17.27 -9.28
N ARG A 96 -3.78 16.16 -8.67
CA ARG A 96 -2.61 16.12 -7.79
C ARG A 96 -1.37 15.91 -8.68
N GLU A 97 -0.47 16.88 -8.68
CA GLU A 97 0.84 16.74 -9.33
C GLU A 97 1.81 15.95 -8.45
N MET A 98 2.48 14.95 -9.04
CA MET A 98 3.42 14.10 -8.33
C MET A 98 4.83 14.63 -8.54
N THR A 99 5.49 15.01 -7.45
CA THR A 99 6.89 15.43 -7.49
C THR A 99 7.83 14.25 -7.20
N ALA A 100 9.11 14.40 -7.53
CA ALA A 100 10.12 13.41 -7.15
C ALA A 100 10.20 13.23 -5.63
N GLU A 101 10.07 14.31 -4.86
CA GLU A 101 10.04 14.27 -3.39
C GLU A 101 8.87 13.44 -2.86
N ASP A 102 7.69 13.54 -3.48
CA ASP A 102 6.52 12.74 -3.09
C ASP A 102 6.78 11.24 -3.29
N VAL A 103 7.40 10.87 -4.42
CA VAL A 103 7.75 9.48 -4.73
C VAL A 103 8.75 8.95 -3.71
N PHE A 104 9.81 9.71 -3.42
CA PHE A 104 10.80 9.30 -2.42
C PHE A 104 10.19 9.18 -1.02
N ALA A 105 9.34 10.12 -0.62
CA ALA A 105 8.66 10.08 0.67
C ALA A 105 7.74 8.86 0.78
N ALA A 106 7.03 8.50 -0.31
CA ALA A 106 6.19 7.31 -0.37
C ALA A 106 7.02 6.03 -0.26
N MET A 107 8.15 5.95 -0.96
CA MET A 107 9.09 4.83 -0.87
C MET A 107 9.61 4.66 0.56
N THR A 108 10.05 5.73 1.21
CA THR A 108 10.55 5.68 2.60
C THR A 108 9.47 5.18 3.56
N ARG A 109 8.23 5.66 3.44
CA ARG A 109 7.11 5.18 4.25
C ARG A 109 6.83 3.70 4.03
N SER A 110 6.84 3.25 2.78
CA SER A 110 6.62 1.83 2.45
C SER A 110 7.70 0.93 3.03
N LEU A 111 8.97 1.32 2.92
CA LEU A 111 10.10 0.57 3.50
C LEU A 111 10.02 0.50 5.02
N ARG A 112 9.65 1.61 5.67
CA ARG A 112 9.45 1.62 7.12
C ARG A 112 8.35 0.67 7.55
N ARG A 113 7.18 0.70 6.89
CA ARG A 113 6.07 -0.23 7.17
C ARG A 113 6.50 -1.69 6.99
N MET A 114 7.25 -1.98 5.94
CA MET A 114 7.79 -3.32 5.69
C MET A 114 8.75 -3.76 6.80
N ASN A 115 9.71 -2.90 7.19
CA ASN A 115 10.65 -3.20 8.27
C ASN A 115 9.94 -3.39 9.62
N GLU A 116 8.92 -2.59 9.93
CA GLU A 116 8.09 -2.74 11.13
C GLU A 116 7.32 -4.08 11.11
N ALA A 117 6.77 -4.49 9.97
CA ALA A 117 6.10 -5.78 9.82
C ALA A 117 7.07 -6.97 9.98
N LEU A 118 8.25 -6.90 9.38
CA LEU A 118 9.28 -7.94 9.51
C LEU A 118 9.80 -8.06 10.96
N GLN A 119 9.94 -6.94 11.66
CA GLN A 119 10.28 -6.93 13.09
C GLN A 119 9.16 -7.58 13.92
N GLY A 120 7.90 -7.26 13.63
CA GLY A 120 6.76 -7.92 14.26
C GLY A 120 6.78 -9.43 14.06
N ALA A 121 7.02 -9.89 12.82
CA ALA A 121 7.14 -11.31 12.49
C ALA A 121 8.29 -11.98 13.27
N TRP A 122 9.42 -11.31 13.45
CA TRP A 122 10.53 -11.79 14.26
C TRP A 122 10.17 -11.92 15.75
N GLU A 123 9.41 -10.98 16.30
CA GLU A 123 8.97 -10.99 17.70
C GLU A 123 7.95 -12.09 17.99
N THR A 124 7.11 -12.45 17.01
CA THR A 124 6.06 -13.47 17.14
C THR A 124 6.45 -14.84 16.61
N ARG A 125 7.69 -15.01 16.14
CA ARG A 125 8.13 -16.26 15.51
C ARG A 125 8.09 -17.46 16.49
N PRO A 126 7.84 -18.68 16.01
CA PRO A 126 7.94 -19.88 16.83
C PRO A 126 9.40 -20.13 17.28
N GLU A 127 9.60 -20.40 18.57
CA GLU A 127 10.92 -20.78 19.07
C GLU A 127 11.31 -22.19 18.60
N GLY A 128 12.58 -22.35 18.20
CA GLY A 128 13.14 -23.66 17.83
C GLY A 128 12.99 -24.06 16.37
N ASP A 129 12.47 -23.17 15.51
CA ASP A 129 12.48 -23.33 14.05
C ASP A 129 13.65 -22.54 13.44
N GLN A 130 14.83 -23.16 13.43
CA GLN A 130 16.06 -22.51 12.98
C GLN A 130 16.03 -22.08 11.51
N GLU A 131 15.32 -22.81 10.64
CA GLU A 131 15.20 -22.47 9.21
C GLU A 131 14.42 -21.17 9.02
N THR A 132 13.28 -21.05 9.71
CA THR A 132 12.48 -19.82 9.71
C THR A 132 13.24 -18.65 10.35
N GLU A 133 14.00 -18.89 11.42
CA GLU A 133 14.82 -17.87 12.06
C GLU A 133 15.91 -17.33 11.13
N ASP A 134 16.68 -18.21 10.48
CA ASP A 134 17.74 -17.82 9.56
C ASP A 134 17.17 -17.04 8.36
N MET A 135 16.05 -17.49 7.79
CA MET A 135 15.36 -16.80 6.70
C MET A 135 14.87 -15.40 7.10
N LEU A 136 14.27 -15.25 8.28
CA LEU A 136 13.80 -13.95 8.77
C LEU A 136 14.96 -12.97 9.00
N LEU A 137 16.09 -13.46 9.53
CA LEU A 137 17.29 -12.64 9.72
C LEU A 137 17.85 -12.12 8.38
N ASP A 138 17.91 -12.99 7.37
CA ASP A 138 18.37 -12.61 6.03
C ASP A 138 17.46 -11.55 5.40
N ILE A 139 16.14 -11.70 5.52
CA ILE A 139 15.16 -10.74 5.00
C ILE A 139 15.25 -9.41 5.75
N LEU A 140 15.39 -9.42 7.08
CA LEU A 140 15.59 -8.21 7.90
C LEU A 140 16.87 -7.47 7.50
N ALA A 141 17.97 -8.19 7.30
CA ALA A 141 19.24 -7.60 6.86
C ALA A 141 19.12 -6.97 5.47
N ALA A 142 18.40 -7.64 4.55
CA ALA A 142 18.12 -7.11 3.22
C ALA A 142 17.26 -5.83 3.29
N GLY A 143 16.20 -5.82 4.11
CA GLY A 143 15.33 -4.66 4.33
C GLY A 143 16.08 -3.44 4.87
N GLN A 144 16.96 -3.64 5.86
CA GLN A 144 17.83 -2.58 6.40
C GLN A 144 18.86 -2.06 5.40
N LYS A 145 19.37 -2.93 4.51
CA LYS A 145 20.27 -2.50 3.44
C LYS A 145 19.53 -1.64 2.42
N LEU A 146 18.34 -2.08 1.99
CA LEU A 146 17.51 -1.34 1.05
C LEU A 146 17.10 0.03 1.60
N GLU A 147 16.75 0.11 2.88
CA GLU A 147 16.43 1.39 3.54
C GLU A 147 17.60 2.39 3.44
N ARG A 148 18.84 1.92 3.70
CA ARG A 148 20.04 2.77 3.58
C ARG A 148 20.28 3.23 2.15
N GLU A 149 20.18 2.34 1.18
CA GLU A 149 20.36 2.68 -0.24
C GLU A 149 19.34 3.72 -0.70
N VAL A 150 18.08 3.61 -0.26
CA VAL A 150 17.06 4.62 -0.57
C VAL A 150 17.35 5.96 0.13
N GLN A 151 17.80 5.95 1.38
CA GLN A 151 18.20 7.19 2.07
C GLN A 151 19.37 7.90 1.36
N GLU A 152 20.38 7.14 0.92
CA GLU A 152 21.52 7.68 0.17
C GLU A 152 21.08 8.30 -1.16
N LEU A 153 20.15 7.66 -1.88
CA LEU A 153 19.59 8.22 -3.12
C LEU A 153 18.83 9.53 -2.89
N ILE A 154 18.09 9.62 -1.77
CA ILE A 154 17.35 10.84 -1.40
C ILE A 154 18.32 11.99 -1.10
N GLU A 155 19.39 11.72 -0.34
CA GLU A 155 20.40 12.71 -0.01
C GLU A 155 21.08 13.25 -1.29
N GLN A 156 21.45 12.35 -2.21
CA GLN A 156 22.07 12.73 -3.50
C GLN A 156 21.15 13.58 -4.39
N GLN A 157 19.83 13.38 -4.32
CA GLN A 157 18.86 14.19 -5.07
C GLN A 157 18.71 15.59 -4.47
N ARG A 158 18.76 15.70 -3.14
CA ARG A 158 18.75 17.00 -2.45
C ARG A 158 19.98 17.84 -2.81
N GLU A 159 21.17 17.24 -2.76
CA GLU A 159 22.42 17.92 -3.12
C GLU A 159 22.42 18.43 -4.57
N LYS A 160 21.80 17.71 -5.51
CA LYS A 160 21.70 18.11 -6.93
C LYS A 160 20.64 19.18 -7.20
N GLY A 161 19.65 19.35 -6.32
CA GLY A 161 18.63 20.39 -6.43
C GLY A 161 19.08 21.76 -5.92
N GLU A 162 20.22 21.82 -5.21
CA GLU A 162 20.79 23.04 -4.64
C GLU A 162 21.89 23.70 -5.52
N GLU A 163 22.29 23.08 -6.65
CA GLU A 163 23.19 23.63 -7.68
C GLU A 163 22.44 24.29 -8.85
#